data_AF-A0A2U3LR38-F1
#
_entry.id   AF-A0A2U3LR38-F1
#
_cell.length_a   1.000
_cell.length_b   1.000
_cell.length_c   1.000
_cell.angle_alpha   90.00
_cell.angle_beta   90.00
_cell.angle_gamma   90.00
#
_symmetry.space_group_name_H-M   'P 1'
#
loop_
_entity.id
_entity.type
_entity.pdbx_description
1 polymer ?
#
loop_
_entity_poly.entity_id
_entity_poly.type
_entity_poly.pdbx_seq_one_letter_code
_entity_poly.pdbx_strand_id
1 'polypeptide(L)'
;MIGGLGALSANIETQLASLSISTTRIAGQDRYDTSVQIAKALGTSKGAFVTTGTDFPDAMSAAPIAAAQGMPILLVPPDSLPTTTQNYLNSSKLATLYVINGSNELSNNLVNQLPNAQVITGDDLYERNVNLIEQFSDDLNFDTIYVATGSDYPDALAASALAQKNQAPVILLQTDSVPDPVATLLSSKLINEINIIGGDAAISATVESSLPSLPDQIVSVAPVTDSVTDKTKYQLPKTVGATLTDSSTVQVPVTWTLSTVNTGQTAANNSVTTNNTSNTNTTYIYSGTITDYTGPVTLTLTVNPAVGTVVFDTINAEAVQGYSYAFPSVVSGTLSDNTVQQYPVSWNVSATDTSLYDIGSYTFQGTVAGVSQKVNLTLNVVANAPVNIADGNLAAVVRYQLTGLTYGNSLYLSDVLKITSLVANGKYISDLSGLENFKNLTDLELGYNSLTTAGIAPLKKLTQLKVLILNNNSISSFATLSTLTQLNSLYVTGNTTSDYSPLKAIYKNLVYSDFSV
;
A
#
# COMPACT_ATOMS: atom_id res chain seq x y z
N MET A 1 -45.68 -24.24 2.75
CA MET A 1 -46.65 -24.08 3.86
C MET A 1 -46.23 -24.95 5.02
N ILE A 2 -46.22 -24.42 6.23
CA ILE A 2 -45.74 -25.12 7.43
C ILE A 2 -46.91 -25.37 8.38
N GLY A 3 -47.04 -26.60 8.86
CA GLY A 3 -48.09 -27.01 9.80
C GLY A 3 -49.24 -27.79 9.18
N GLY A 4 -49.94 -28.55 10.01
CA GLY A 4 -51.07 -29.40 9.60
C GLY A 4 -52.35 -28.62 9.24
N LEU A 5 -53.40 -29.35 8.89
CA LEU A 5 -54.69 -28.75 8.47
C LEU A 5 -55.39 -27.93 9.57
N GLY A 6 -55.09 -28.21 10.84
CA GLY A 6 -55.58 -27.42 11.98
C GLY A 6 -54.95 -26.04 12.09
N ALA A 7 -53.73 -25.84 11.56
CA ALA A 7 -53.06 -24.54 11.54
C ALA A 7 -53.33 -23.78 10.24
N LEU A 8 -53.25 -24.48 9.09
CA LEU A 8 -53.54 -23.94 7.76
C LEU A 8 -54.51 -24.87 7.05
N SER A 9 -55.76 -24.45 6.89
CA SER A 9 -56.79 -25.27 6.25
C SER A 9 -56.46 -25.60 4.78
N ALA A 10 -57.08 -26.64 4.24
CA ALA A 10 -56.96 -27.01 2.83
C ALA A 10 -57.50 -25.93 1.87
N ASN A 11 -58.42 -25.07 2.34
CA ASN A 11 -58.94 -23.98 1.52
C ASN A 11 -57.86 -22.97 1.12
N ILE A 12 -56.85 -22.76 1.99
CA ILE A 12 -55.71 -21.87 1.69
C ILE A 12 -54.90 -22.41 0.50
N GLU A 13 -54.71 -23.74 0.40
CA GLU A 13 -54.04 -24.35 -0.76
C GLU A 13 -54.80 -24.11 -2.05
N THR A 14 -56.13 -24.24 -1.98
CA THR A 14 -57.01 -24.04 -3.15
C THR A 14 -56.97 -22.58 -3.60
N GLN A 15 -56.94 -21.64 -2.66
CA GLN A 15 -56.79 -20.21 -2.94
C GLN A 15 -55.41 -19.86 -3.53
N LEU A 16 -54.33 -20.46 -3.05
CA LEU A 16 -53.00 -20.25 -3.62
C LEU A 16 -52.89 -20.87 -5.03
N ALA A 17 -53.48 -22.05 -5.22
CA ALA A 17 -53.50 -22.72 -6.52
C ALA A 17 -54.30 -21.93 -7.57
N SER A 18 -55.40 -21.27 -7.18
CA SER A 18 -56.17 -20.40 -8.10
C SER A 18 -55.38 -19.15 -8.52
N LEU A 19 -54.40 -18.74 -7.71
CA LEU A 19 -53.40 -17.72 -8.06
C LEU A 19 -52.22 -18.29 -8.85
N SER A 20 -52.28 -19.56 -9.29
CA SER A 20 -51.19 -20.27 -9.97
C SER A 20 -49.90 -20.41 -9.14
N ILE A 21 -50.02 -20.38 -7.81
CA ILE A 21 -48.90 -20.58 -6.88
C ILE A 21 -48.86 -22.06 -6.48
N SER A 22 -47.78 -22.74 -6.86
CA SER A 22 -47.53 -24.12 -6.39
C SER A 22 -47.14 -24.11 -4.92
N THR A 23 -47.69 -25.05 -4.14
CA THR A 23 -47.42 -25.15 -2.71
C THR A 23 -46.92 -26.54 -2.34
N THR A 24 -46.01 -26.58 -1.36
CA THR A 24 -45.62 -27.81 -0.68
C THR A 24 -45.93 -27.66 0.80
N ARG A 25 -46.62 -28.62 1.39
CA ARG A 25 -46.91 -28.65 2.83
C ARG A 25 -45.87 -29.51 3.55
N ILE A 26 -45.28 -28.96 4.60
CA ILE A 26 -44.41 -29.67 5.54
C ILE A 26 -45.12 -29.66 6.90
N ALA A 27 -45.51 -30.84 7.38
CA ALA A 27 -46.30 -30.99 8.60
C ALA A 27 -46.07 -32.35 9.24
N GLY A 28 -46.08 -32.39 10.57
CA GLY A 28 -46.13 -33.60 11.37
C GLY A 28 -47.41 -33.69 12.22
N GLN A 29 -47.50 -34.70 13.07
CA GLN A 29 -48.64 -34.90 13.97
C GLN A 29 -48.77 -33.78 15.02
N ASP A 30 -47.64 -33.24 15.45
CA ASP A 30 -47.53 -32.15 16.41
C ASP A 30 -46.37 -31.21 16.03
N ARG A 31 -46.06 -30.25 16.90
CA ARG A 31 -44.95 -29.30 16.69
C ARG A 31 -43.58 -29.97 16.66
N TYR A 32 -43.39 -31.06 17.42
CA TYR A 32 -42.13 -31.78 17.50
C TYR A 32 -41.88 -32.57 16.23
N ASP A 33 -42.88 -33.33 15.75
CA ASP A 33 -42.80 -34.04 14.48
C ASP A 33 -42.70 -33.07 13.30
N THR A 34 -43.44 -31.95 13.33
CA THR A 34 -43.32 -30.91 12.28
C THR A 34 -41.89 -30.37 12.19
N SER A 35 -41.23 -30.11 13.34
CA SER A 35 -39.83 -29.65 13.35
C SER A 35 -38.88 -30.68 12.72
N VAL A 36 -39.12 -31.99 12.95
CA VAL A 36 -38.37 -33.08 12.31
C VAL A 36 -38.64 -33.16 10.81
N GLN A 37 -39.87 -32.96 10.34
CA GLN A 37 -40.17 -32.94 8.91
C GLN A 37 -39.49 -31.76 8.20
N ILE A 38 -39.42 -30.59 8.84
CA ILE A 38 -38.64 -29.44 8.34
C ILE A 38 -37.16 -29.80 8.27
N ALA A 39 -36.62 -30.42 9.32
CA ALA A 39 -35.21 -30.84 9.37
C ALA A 39 -34.85 -31.85 8.26
N LYS A 40 -35.74 -32.80 7.97
CA LYS A 40 -35.60 -33.73 6.85
C LYS A 40 -35.65 -33.04 5.49
N ALA A 41 -36.57 -32.10 5.31
CA ALA A 41 -36.69 -31.33 4.08
C ALA A 41 -35.46 -30.44 3.82
N LEU A 42 -34.83 -29.94 4.89
CA LEU A 42 -33.60 -29.13 4.81
C LEU A 42 -32.38 -29.96 4.37
N GLY A 43 -32.34 -31.25 4.74
CA GLY A 43 -31.32 -32.21 4.25
C GLY A 43 -29.88 -31.95 4.73
N THR A 44 -29.71 -31.16 5.79
CA THR A 44 -28.40 -30.72 6.30
C THR A 44 -27.76 -31.69 7.29
N SER A 45 -26.44 -31.66 7.40
CA SER A 45 -25.62 -32.47 8.30
C SER A 45 -24.76 -31.66 9.28
N LYS A 46 -24.77 -30.32 9.18
CA LYS A 46 -23.88 -29.43 9.95
C LYS A 46 -24.13 -29.44 11.46
N GLY A 47 -25.34 -29.79 11.87
CA GLY A 47 -25.78 -29.80 13.26
C GLY A 47 -27.28 -29.54 13.35
N ALA A 48 -27.80 -29.38 14.57
CA ALA A 48 -29.13 -28.82 14.81
C ALA A 48 -29.16 -27.96 16.08
N PHE A 49 -30.08 -27.01 16.11
CA PHE A 49 -30.50 -26.35 17.34
C PHE A 49 -31.58 -27.18 18.02
N VAL A 50 -31.57 -27.24 19.34
CA VAL A 50 -32.59 -27.91 20.14
C VAL A 50 -33.12 -26.91 21.15
N THR A 51 -34.43 -26.71 21.15
CA THR A 51 -35.11 -25.80 22.09
C THR A 51 -36.36 -26.47 22.64
N THR A 52 -36.89 -25.95 23.73
CA THR A 52 -38.23 -26.35 24.17
C THR A 52 -39.25 -26.04 23.08
N GLY A 53 -40.24 -26.91 22.92
CA GLY A 53 -41.40 -26.65 22.09
C GLY A 53 -42.58 -26.07 22.86
N THR A 54 -42.49 -25.91 24.18
CA THR A 54 -43.59 -25.34 24.99
C THR A 54 -43.59 -23.82 25.03
N ASP A 55 -42.47 -23.21 24.68
CA ASP A 55 -42.29 -21.77 24.56
C ASP A 55 -41.50 -21.43 23.27
N PHE A 56 -41.36 -20.15 22.93
CA PHE A 56 -40.79 -19.68 21.67
C PHE A 56 -39.51 -18.81 21.76
N PRO A 57 -39.18 -18.08 22.85
CA PRO A 57 -38.04 -17.15 22.87
C PRO A 57 -36.70 -17.77 22.50
N ASP A 58 -36.45 -19.02 22.90
CA ASP A 58 -35.20 -19.73 22.56
C ASP A 58 -35.15 -20.12 21.08
N ALA A 59 -36.26 -20.62 20.54
CA ALA A 59 -36.36 -20.94 19.12
C ALA A 59 -36.21 -19.67 18.26
N MET A 60 -36.74 -18.54 18.74
CA MET A 60 -36.59 -17.23 18.12
C MET A 60 -35.14 -16.75 18.15
N SER A 61 -34.46 -16.88 19.30
CA SER A 61 -33.03 -16.56 19.43
C SER A 61 -32.17 -17.42 18.50
N ALA A 62 -32.55 -18.69 18.30
CA ALA A 62 -31.88 -19.61 17.39
C ALA A 62 -32.09 -19.27 15.91
N ALA A 63 -33.27 -18.78 15.54
CA ALA A 63 -33.72 -18.71 14.15
C ALA A 63 -32.76 -18.01 13.18
N PRO A 64 -32.18 -16.84 13.48
CA PRO A 64 -31.26 -16.16 12.57
C PRO A 64 -30.00 -16.98 12.31
N ILE A 65 -29.40 -17.53 13.38
CA ILE A 65 -28.17 -18.31 13.28
C ILE A 65 -28.45 -19.66 12.63
N ALA A 66 -29.57 -20.31 12.96
CA ALA A 66 -30.04 -21.53 12.32
C ALA A 66 -30.21 -21.34 10.81
N ALA A 67 -30.80 -20.23 10.38
CA ALA A 67 -30.94 -19.88 8.97
C ALA A 67 -29.58 -19.63 8.30
N ALA A 68 -28.70 -18.85 8.94
CA ALA A 68 -27.36 -18.53 8.42
C ALA A 68 -26.48 -19.78 8.28
N GLN A 69 -26.53 -20.69 9.25
CA GLN A 69 -25.76 -21.92 9.24
C GLN A 69 -26.37 -23.02 8.36
N GLY A 70 -27.65 -22.89 8.02
CA GLY A 70 -28.41 -23.95 7.36
C GLY A 70 -28.58 -25.15 8.29
N MET A 71 -28.91 -24.89 9.56
CA MET A 71 -29.16 -25.88 10.60
C MET A 71 -30.64 -25.86 10.99
N PRO A 72 -31.29 -27.02 11.22
CA PRO A 72 -32.68 -27.05 11.62
C PRO A 72 -32.81 -26.74 13.11
N ILE A 73 -33.99 -26.26 13.50
CA ILE A 73 -34.38 -26.13 14.91
C ILE A 73 -35.32 -27.30 15.23
N LEU A 74 -34.89 -28.17 16.13
CA LEU A 74 -35.66 -29.29 16.64
C LEU A 74 -36.34 -28.87 17.94
N LEU A 75 -37.66 -29.00 17.97
CA LEU A 75 -38.43 -28.75 19.17
C LEU A 75 -38.55 -30.04 19.98
N VAL A 76 -38.39 -29.95 21.30
CA VAL A 76 -38.57 -31.06 22.24
C VAL A 76 -39.44 -30.66 23.43
N PRO A 77 -40.24 -31.58 24.02
CA PRO A 77 -40.85 -31.38 25.34
C PRO A 77 -39.78 -31.22 26.43
N PRO A 78 -40.09 -30.55 27.57
CA PRO A 78 -39.13 -30.32 28.66
C PRO A 78 -38.44 -31.57 29.25
N ASP A 79 -39.18 -32.67 29.38
CA ASP A 79 -38.75 -33.83 30.17
C ASP A 79 -38.56 -35.12 29.35
N SER A 80 -38.73 -35.07 28.03
CA SER A 80 -38.70 -36.29 27.21
C SER A 80 -38.25 -36.03 25.78
N LEU A 81 -37.51 -36.98 25.22
CA LEU A 81 -37.09 -36.93 23.81
C LEU A 81 -38.08 -37.73 22.97
N PRO A 82 -38.87 -37.09 22.07
CA PRO A 82 -39.84 -37.80 21.26
C PRO A 82 -39.16 -38.82 20.35
N THR A 83 -39.79 -39.99 20.15
CA THR A 83 -39.24 -41.05 19.32
C THR A 83 -38.95 -40.59 17.88
N THR A 84 -39.76 -39.69 17.33
CA THR A 84 -39.51 -39.09 15.99
C THR A 84 -38.19 -38.31 15.95
N THR A 85 -37.91 -37.52 16.99
CA THR A 85 -36.67 -36.74 17.14
C THR A 85 -35.48 -37.66 17.36
N GLN A 86 -35.59 -38.63 18.27
CA GLN A 86 -34.53 -39.62 18.52
C GLN A 86 -34.14 -40.38 17.24
N ASN A 87 -35.14 -40.85 16.48
CA ASN A 87 -34.91 -41.57 15.22
C ASN A 87 -34.24 -40.67 14.18
N TYR A 88 -34.67 -39.41 14.08
CA TYR A 88 -34.02 -38.44 13.21
C TYR A 88 -32.55 -38.27 13.58
N LEU A 89 -32.24 -37.93 14.84
CA LEU A 89 -30.88 -37.73 15.34
C LEU A 89 -29.97 -38.94 15.07
N ASN A 90 -30.48 -40.15 15.29
CA ASN A 90 -29.74 -41.40 15.01
C ASN A 90 -29.45 -41.60 13.52
N SER A 91 -30.40 -41.24 12.65
CA SER A 91 -30.28 -41.42 11.20
C SER A 91 -29.46 -40.34 10.51
N SER A 92 -29.53 -39.08 10.98
CA SER A 92 -28.89 -37.92 10.36
C SER A 92 -27.43 -37.77 10.75
N LYS A 93 -26.99 -38.37 11.87
CA LYS A 93 -25.61 -38.33 12.38
C LYS A 93 -25.04 -36.91 12.44
N LEU A 94 -25.84 -35.99 12.97
CA LEU A 94 -25.46 -34.59 13.11
C LEU A 94 -24.18 -34.44 13.93
N ALA A 95 -23.28 -33.56 13.49
CA ALA A 95 -21.98 -33.36 14.14
C ALA A 95 -22.13 -32.81 15.58
N THR A 96 -22.96 -31.78 15.73
CA THR A 96 -23.16 -31.05 16.99
C THR A 96 -24.63 -30.70 17.19
N LEU A 97 -25.11 -30.74 18.43
CA LEU A 97 -26.41 -30.21 18.83
C LEU A 97 -26.21 -28.99 19.74
N TYR A 98 -26.74 -27.84 19.34
CA TYR A 98 -26.74 -26.64 20.19
C TYR A 98 -28.05 -26.57 20.94
N VAL A 99 -28.00 -26.82 22.24
CA VAL A 99 -29.18 -26.86 23.11
C VAL A 99 -29.31 -25.50 23.78
N ILE A 100 -30.32 -24.72 23.41
CA ILE A 100 -30.59 -23.44 24.06
C ILE A 100 -31.51 -23.75 25.24
N ASN A 101 -31.00 -23.52 26.44
CA ASN A 101 -31.68 -23.85 27.68
C ASN A 101 -31.39 -22.76 28.71
N GLY A 102 -32.43 -22.05 29.14
CA GLY A 102 -32.39 -21.18 30.30
C GLY A 102 -32.27 -21.97 31.59
N SER A 103 -32.77 -21.40 32.68
CA SER A 103 -32.48 -21.93 34.01
C SER A 103 -33.10 -23.31 34.29
N ASN A 104 -34.16 -23.75 33.57
CA ASN A 104 -34.81 -25.08 33.74
C ASN A 104 -35.84 -25.44 32.61
N GLU A 105 -35.73 -24.93 31.38
CA GLU A 105 -36.75 -25.19 30.34
C GLU A 105 -36.69 -26.63 29.80
N LEU A 106 -35.49 -27.21 29.77
CA LEU A 106 -35.22 -28.61 29.44
C LEU A 106 -34.54 -29.30 30.64
N SER A 107 -35.04 -30.47 31.02
CA SER A 107 -34.48 -31.24 32.12
C SER A 107 -33.10 -31.80 31.80
N ASN A 108 -32.25 -31.95 32.82
CA ASN A 108 -30.95 -32.62 32.69
C ASN A 108 -31.08 -34.05 32.16
N ASN A 109 -32.19 -34.75 32.47
CA ASN A 109 -32.43 -36.09 31.95
C ASN A 109 -32.54 -36.06 30.42
N LEU A 110 -33.34 -35.15 29.87
CA LEU A 110 -33.47 -34.95 28.43
C LEU A 110 -32.14 -34.53 27.79
N VAL A 111 -31.47 -33.53 28.35
CA VAL A 111 -30.20 -33.02 27.79
C VAL A 111 -29.14 -34.12 27.71
N ASN A 112 -29.06 -35.00 28.73
CA ASN A 112 -28.14 -36.14 28.73
C ASN A 112 -28.46 -37.21 27.69
N GLN A 113 -29.66 -37.22 27.11
CA GLN A 113 -30.03 -38.12 26.00
C GLN A 113 -29.60 -37.57 24.64
N LEU A 114 -29.26 -36.26 24.54
CA LEU A 114 -28.87 -35.62 23.29
C LEU A 114 -27.38 -35.87 23.00
N PRO A 115 -27.03 -36.47 21.84
CA PRO A 115 -25.65 -36.73 21.49
C PRO A 115 -24.91 -35.44 21.13
N ASN A 116 -23.65 -35.29 21.56
CA ASN A 116 -22.78 -34.14 21.25
C ASN A 116 -23.45 -32.78 21.55
N ALA A 117 -24.20 -32.70 22.65
CA ALA A 117 -24.90 -31.50 23.06
C ALA A 117 -23.92 -30.44 23.61
N GLN A 118 -24.00 -29.23 23.04
CA GLN A 118 -23.41 -28.02 23.58
C GLN A 118 -24.56 -27.15 24.11
N VAL A 119 -24.61 -26.98 25.43
CA VAL A 119 -25.69 -26.23 26.07
C VAL A 119 -25.31 -24.75 26.15
N ILE A 120 -26.16 -23.90 25.61
CA ILE A 120 -26.04 -22.44 25.67
C ILE A 120 -27.06 -21.94 26.70
N THR A 121 -26.55 -21.34 27.76
CA THR A 121 -27.33 -20.87 28.92
C THR A 121 -27.27 -19.34 29.03
N GLY A 122 -28.11 -18.78 29.91
CA GLY A 122 -28.16 -17.35 30.24
C GLY A 122 -29.29 -17.11 31.23
N ASP A 123 -29.17 -16.07 32.04
CA ASP A 123 -30.11 -15.74 33.11
C ASP A 123 -31.47 -15.29 32.55
N ASP A 124 -31.48 -14.68 31.36
CA ASP A 124 -32.67 -14.30 30.63
C ASP A 124 -32.55 -14.55 29.11
N LEU A 125 -33.60 -14.24 28.34
CA LEU A 125 -33.63 -14.46 26.90
C LEU A 125 -32.64 -13.56 26.14
N TYR A 126 -32.31 -12.38 26.67
CA TYR A 126 -31.41 -11.42 26.03
C TYR A 126 -29.96 -11.88 26.20
N GLU A 127 -29.58 -12.32 27.40
CA GLU A 127 -28.27 -12.92 27.64
C GLU A 127 -28.10 -14.22 26.86
N ARG A 128 -29.13 -15.09 26.80
CA ARG A 128 -29.07 -16.29 25.95
C ARG A 128 -28.90 -15.97 24.48
N ASN A 129 -29.59 -14.95 23.98
CA ASN A 129 -29.43 -14.48 22.60
C ASN A 129 -27.99 -13.98 22.36
N VAL A 130 -27.42 -13.20 23.28
CA VAL A 130 -26.03 -12.73 23.19
C VAL A 130 -25.03 -13.89 23.25
N ASN A 131 -25.12 -14.78 24.23
CA ASN A 131 -24.22 -15.93 24.38
C ASN A 131 -24.27 -16.85 23.15
N LEU A 132 -25.45 -17.00 22.57
CA LEU A 132 -25.63 -17.72 21.31
C LEU A 132 -24.97 -16.97 20.14
N ILE A 133 -25.14 -15.66 20.02
CA ILE A 133 -24.48 -14.86 18.97
C ILE A 133 -22.95 -14.93 19.11
N GLU A 134 -22.42 -14.86 20.32
CA GLU A 134 -20.99 -14.97 20.59
C GLU A 134 -20.43 -16.36 20.23
N GLN A 135 -21.18 -17.43 20.51
CA GLN A 135 -20.79 -18.79 20.13
C GLN A 135 -20.59 -18.96 18.61
N PHE A 136 -21.22 -18.12 17.80
CA PHE A 136 -21.12 -18.12 16.34
C PHE A 136 -20.50 -16.83 15.79
N SER A 137 -19.79 -16.04 16.61
CA SER A 137 -19.33 -14.71 16.20
C SER A 137 -18.43 -14.74 14.97
N ASP A 138 -17.63 -15.79 14.81
CA ASP A 138 -16.68 -15.96 13.70
C ASP A 138 -17.38 -16.26 12.36
N ASP A 139 -18.63 -16.76 12.41
CA ASP A 139 -19.44 -17.06 11.23
C ASP A 139 -20.45 -15.95 10.89
N LEU A 140 -20.58 -14.95 11.76
CA LEU A 140 -21.53 -13.87 11.65
C LEU A 140 -20.86 -12.58 11.17
N ASN A 141 -21.54 -11.85 10.29
CA ASN A 141 -21.13 -10.54 9.83
C ASN A 141 -21.76 -9.46 10.72
N PHE A 142 -20.94 -8.77 11.51
CA PHE A 142 -21.38 -7.67 12.37
C PHE A 142 -21.37 -6.30 11.68
N ASP A 143 -20.90 -6.21 10.43
CA ASP A 143 -20.93 -4.98 9.63
C ASP A 143 -22.36 -4.41 9.53
N THR A 144 -23.33 -5.32 9.39
CA THR A 144 -24.76 -5.04 9.46
C THR A 144 -25.40 -5.93 10.52
N ILE A 145 -26.18 -5.35 11.43
CA ILE A 145 -26.98 -6.12 12.40
C ILE A 145 -28.47 -5.82 12.23
N TYR A 146 -29.30 -6.75 12.68
CA TYR A 146 -30.74 -6.57 12.82
C TYR A 146 -31.10 -6.55 14.30
N VAL A 147 -31.98 -5.65 14.70
CA VAL A 147 -32.52 -5.61 16.06
C VAL A 147 -34.04 -5.73 16.01
N ALA A 148 -34.60 -6.49 16.96
CA ALA A 148 -36.04 -6.65 17.11
C ALA A 148 -36.40 -6.76 18.59
N THR A 149 -37.68 -6.56 18.93
CA THR A 149 -38.13 -6.77 20.30
C THR A 149 -38.01 -8.25 20.70
N GLY A 150 -37.55 -8.52 21.92
CA GLY A 150 -37.58 -9.85 22.52
C GLY A 150 -38.91 -10.16 23.23
N SER A 151 -39.81 -9.17 23.36
CA SER A 151 -41.08 -9.30 24.07
C SER A 151 -42.20 -9.92 23.22
N ASP A 152 -42.04 -9.94 21.90
CA ASP A 152 -42.94 -10.57 20.92
C ASP A 152 -42.12 -11.13 19.75
N TYR A 153 -42.71 -11.95 18.88
CA TYR A 153 -41.97 -12.74 17.88
C TYR A 153 -42.14 -12.38 16.40
N PRO A 154 -43.20 -11.69 15.91
CA PRO A 154 -43.40 -11.50 14.47
C PRO A 154 -42.23 -10.80 13.77
N ASP A 155 -41.70 -9.75 14.41
CA ASP A 155 -40.63 -8.93 13.86
C ASP A 155 -39.29 -9.68 13.83
N ALA A 156 -38.90 -10.32 14.93
CA ALA A 156 -37.70 -11.13 15.00
C ALA A 156 -37.74 -12.33 14.03
N LEU A 157 -38.92 -12.94 13.87
CA LEU A 157 -39.12 -14.02 12.89
C LEU A 157 -38.92 -13.52 11.45
N ALA A 158 -39.50 -12.35 11.11
CA ALA A 158 -39.29 -11.75 9.79
C ALA A 158 -37.83 -11.34 9.57
N ALA A 159 -37.19 -10.78 10.60
CA ALA A 159 -35.77 -10.41 10.60
C ALA A 159 -34.87 -11.62 10.33
N SER A 160 -35.16 -12.79 10.90
CA SER A 160 -34.32 -13.99 10.73
C SER A 160 -34.17 -14.41 9.25
N ALA A 161 -35.22 -14.29 8.45
CA ALA A 161 -35.19 -14.60 7.02
C ALA A 161 -34.33 -13.59 6.23
N LEU A 162 -34.36 -12.31 6.64
CA LEU A 162 -33.53 -11.26 6.04
C LEU A 162 -32.06 -11.37 6.47
N ALA A 163 -31.82 -11.63 7.75
CA ALA A 163 -30.51 -11.72 8.37
C ALA A 163 -29.64 -12.82 7.73
N GLN A 164 -30.26 -13.92 7.28
CA GLN A 164 -29.58 -14.96 6.51
C GLN A 164 -28.85 -14.40 5.27
N LYS A 165 -29.45 -13.46 4.55
CA LYS A 165 -28.90 -12.92 3.29
C LYS A 165 -27.53 -12.25 3.51
N ASN A 166 -27.36 -11.62 4.67
CA ASN A 166 -26.16 -10.87 5.02
C ASN A 166 -25.26 -11.62 6.03
N GLN A 167 -25.64 -12.85 6.42
CA GLN A 167 -25.04 -13.59 7.53
C GLN A 167 -24.98 -12.77 8.83
N ALA A 168 -25.97 -11.90 9.03
CA ALA A 168 -26.02 -10.98 10.16
C ALA A 168 -26.69 -11.63 11.39
N PRO A 169 -26.36 -11.20 12.62
CA PRO A 169 -27.14 -11.55 13.79
C PRO A 169 -28.49 -10.82 13.81
N VAL A 170 -29.49 -11.43 14.47
CA VAL A 170 -30.64 -10.68 15.02
C VAL A 170 -30.47 -10.62 16.52
N ILE A 171 -30.35 -9.39 17.02
CA ILE A 171 -30.17 -9.07 18.44
C ILE A 171 -31.52 -8.68 19.03
N LEU A 172 -31.88 -9.27 20.15
CA LEU A 172 -33.13 -8.99 20.84
C LEU A 172 -32.97 -7.83 21.83
N LEU A 173 -33.93 -6.91 21.84
CA LEU A 173 -33.97 -5.75 22.72
C LEU A 173 -35.25 -5.71 23.56
N GLN A 174 -35.23 -4.95 24.65
CA GLN A 174 -36.46 -4.53 25.32
C GLN A 174 -37.06 -3.32 24.61
N THR A 175 -38.35 -3.10 24.76
CA THR A 175 -39.05 -1.97 24.13
C THR A 175 -38.47 -0.62 24.55
N ASP A 176 -38.21 -0.45 25.84
CA ASP A 176 -37.80 0.83 26.43
C ASP A 176 -36.37 0.83 26.98
N SER A 177 -35.60 -0.23 26.76
CA SER A 177 -34.21 -0.30 27.22
C SER A 177 -33.33 -1.21 26.36
N VAL A 178 -32.01 -0.98 26.40
CA VAL A 178 -31.00 -1.90 25.87
C VAL A 178 -30.48 -2.75 27.03
N PRO A 179 -30.69 -4.08 27.03
CA PRO A 179 -30.17 -4.95 28.09
C PRO A 179 -28.64 -4.88 28.20
N ASP A 180 -28.10 -4.98 29.42
CA ASP A 180 -26.64 -4.91 29.67
C ASP A 180 -25.80 -5.90 28.85
N PRO A 181 -26.20 -7.18 28.66
CA PRO A 181 -25.47 -8.11 27.79
C PRO A 181 -25.42 -7.63 26.33
N VAL A 182 -26.49 -6.98 25.87
CA VAL A 182 -26.57 -6.46 24.50
C VAL A 182 -25.69 -5.22 24.34
N ALA A 183 -25.73 -4.29 25.30
CA ALA A 183 -24.83 -3.13 25.29
C ALA A 183 -23.35 -3.55 25.29
N THR A 184 -23.02 -4.59 26.07
CA THR A 184 -21.68 -5.18 26.11
C THR A 184 -21.30 -5.80 24.76
N LEU A 185 -22.20 -6.58 24.15
CA LEU A 185 -21.98 -7.15 22.82
C LEU A 185 -21.72 -6.04 21.80
N LEU A 186 -22.59 -5.04 21.71
CA LEU A 186 -22.50 -3.98 20.71
C LEU A 186 -21.19 -3.19 20.86
N SER A 187 -20.81 -2.84 22.09
CA SER A 187 -19.56 -2.12 22.37
C SER A 187 -18.28 -2.92 22.11
N SER A 188 -18.38 -4.23 21.84
CA SER A 188 -17.25 -5.08 21.45
C SER A 188 -17.10 -5.28 19.94
N LYS A 189 -17.98 -4.67 19.13
CA LYS A 189 -18.07 -4.91 17.68
C LYS A 189 -18.00 -3.61 16.90
N LEU A 190 -17.31 -3.68 15.76
CA LEU A 190 -17.47 -2.69 14.70
C LEU A 190 -18.76 -2.99 13.94
N ILE A 191 -19.69 -2.05 13.97
CA ILE A 191 -21.01 -2.15 13.34
C ILE A 191 -21.24 -0.87 12.54
N ASN A 192 -21.40 -0.99 11.22
CA ASN A 192 -21.63 0.14 10.33
C ASN A 192 -23.12 0.42 10.14
N GLU A 193 -23.96 -0.60 10.25
CA GLU A 193 -25.40 -0.47 10.01
C GLU A 193 -26.25 -1.25 11.04
N ILE A 194 -27.18 -0.56 11.68
CA ILE A 194 -28.17 -1.14 12.61
C ILE A 194 -29.56 -1.04 11.97
N ASN A 195 -30.18 -2.17 11.68
CA ASN A 195 -31.52 -2.25 11.11
C ASN A 195 -32.55 -2.62 12.18
N ILE A 196 -33.45 -1.69 12.51
CA ILE A 196 -34.55 -1.94 13.46
C ILE A 196 -35.73 -2.56 12.73
N ILE A 197 -36.18 -3.72 13.19
CA ILE A 197 -37.35 -4.43 12.67
C ILE A 197 -38.46 -4.35 13.70
N GLY A 198 -39.53 -3.64 13.33
CA GLY A 198 -40.65 -3.30 14.21
C GLY A 198 -40.86 -1.79 14.28
N GLY A 199 -42.05 -1.36 14.70
CA GLY A 199 -42.35 0.06 14.93
C GLY A 199 -42.02 0.51 16.36
N ASP A 200 -42.32 1.77 16.66
CA ASP A 200 -42.03 2.42 17.96
C ASP A 200 -42.60 1.69 19.19
N ALA A 201 -43.67 0.91 19.00
CA ALA A 201 -44.27 0.09 20.07
C ALA A 201 -43.46 -1.18 20.37
N ALA A 202 -42.64 -1.64 19.43
CA ALA A 202 -41.74 -2.77 19.60
C ALA A 202 -40.40 -2.30 20.17
N ILE A 203 -39.83 -1.23 19.60
CA ILE A 203 -38.58 -0.58 20.00
C ILE A 203 -38.82 0.92 20.05
N SER A 204 -38.77 1.52 21.24
CA SER A 204 -39.05 2.94 21.42
C SER A 204 -38.04 3.84 20.70
N ALA A 205 -38.49 5.04 20.31
CA ALA A 205 -37.62 6.07 19.73
C ALA A 205 -36.42 6.43 20.63
N THR A 206 -36.57 6.29 21.96
CA THR A 206 -35.47 6.47 22.92
C THR A 206 -34.38 5.43 22.70
N VAL A 207 -34.75 4.15 22.63
CA VAL A 207 -33.81 3.05 22.35
C VAL A 207 -33.18 3.25 20.98
N GLU A 208 -33.98 3.48 19.93
CA GLU A 208 -33.49 3.78 18.58
C GLU A 208 -32.41 4.87 18.57
N SER A 209 -32.66 6.00 19.23
CA SER A 209 -31.72 7.12 19.26
C SER A 209 -30.40 6.81 19.98
N SER A 210 -30.39 5.81 20.88
CA SER A 210 -29.21 5.42 21.65
C SER A 210 -28.31 4.42 20.92
N LEU A 211 -28.89 3.56 20.06
CA LEU A 211 -28.19 2.45 19.42
C LEU A 211 -26.93 2.85 18.64
N PRO A 212 -26.91 3.95 17.85
CA PRO A 212 -25.72 4.33 17.08
C PRO A 212 -24.50 4.70 17.92
N SER A 213 -24.68 4.95 19.22
CA SER A 213 -23.59 5.32 20.14
C SER A 213 -22.97 4.14 20.89
N LEU A 214 -23.54 2.94 20.75
CA LEU A 214 -23.09 1.74 21.46
C LEU A 214 -21.93 1.01 20.78
N PRO A 215 -21.89 0.85 19.43
CA PRO A 215 -20.80 0.15 18.77
C PRO A 215 -19.44 0.79 19.00
N ASP A 216 -18.41 -0.04 18.93
CA ASP A 216 -17.04 0.45 19.02
C ASP A 216 -16.68 1.29 17.78
N GLN A 217 -15.75 2.23 17.93
CA GLN A 217 -15.32 3.13 16.87
C GLN A 217 -13.81 3.06 16.64
N ILE A 218 -13.40 3.27 15.38
CA ILE A 218 -11.98 3.35 15.04
C ILE A 218 -11.42 4.69 15.54
N VAL A 219 -10.47 4.62 16.47
CA VAL A 219 -9.80 5.80 17.04
C VAL A 219 -8.55 6.15 16.24
N SER A 220 -7.74 5.15 15.90
CA SER A 220 -6.49 5.37 15.18
C SER A 220 -6.08 4.20 14.31
N VAL A 221 -5.35 4.49 13.24
CA VAL A 221 -4.76 3.47 12.36
C VAL A 221 -3.25 3.65 12.37
N ALA A 222 -2.53 2.56 12.66
CA ALA A 222 -1.08 2.60 12.66
C ALA A 222 -0.54 2.79 11.23
N PRO A 223 0.49 3.64 11.01
CA PRO A 223 1.15 3.74 9.72
C PRO A 223 1.70 2.39 9.29
N VAL A 224 1.45 2.00 8.04
CA VAL A 224 1.96 0.75 7.48
C VAL A 224 3.32 1.01 6.83
N THR A 225 4.26 0.09 7.00
CA THR A 225 5.57 0.15 6.34
C THR A 225 5.84 -1.17 5.63
N ASP A 226 6.24 -1.13 4.36
CA ASP A 226 6.63 -2.31 3.60
C ASP A 226 7.83 -2.02 2.68
N SER A 227 8.43 -3.07 2.10
CA SER A 227 9.54 -2.94 1.16
C SER A 227 9.49 -3.96 0.02
N VAL A 228 10.02 -3.57 -1.14
CA VAL A 228 9.98 -4.37 -2.37
C VAL A 228 11.24 -4.12 -3.22
N THR A 229 11.57 -5.04 -4.12
CA THR A 229 12.71 -4.85 -5.05
C THR A 229 12.25 -4.13 -6.33
N ASP A 230 13.09 -3.26 -6.88
CA ASP A 230 12.85 -2.57 -8.14
C ASP A 230 12.43 -3.53 -9.28
N LYS A 231 11.55 -3.06 -10.16
CA LYS A 231 10.91 -3.78 -11.28
C LYS A 231 10.08 -5.01 -10.92
N THR A 232 9.71 -5.18 -9.66
CA THR A 232 8.74 -6.19 -9.24
C THR A 232 7.36 -5.57 -9.04
N LYS A 233 6.30 -6.38 -9.24
CA LYS A 233 4.92 -5.96 -8.96
C LYS A 233 4.68 -6.01 -7.46
N TYR A 234 4.06 -4.97 -6.93
CA TYR A 234 3.64 -4.92 -5.53
C TYR A 234 2.11 -4.83 -5.44
N GLN A 235 1.54 -5.64 -4.54
CA GLN A 235 0.12 -5.67 -4.21
C GLN A 235 -0.08 -4.93 -2.90
N LEU A 236 -0.94 -3.92 -2.90
CA LEU A 236 -1.22 -3.16 -1.69
C LEU A 236 -2.01 -4.01 -0.68
N PRO A 237 -1.78 -3.84 0.63
CA PRO A 237 -2.49 -4.59 1.64
C PRO A 237 -3.98 -4.28 1.56
N LYS A 238 -4.84 -5.31 1.65
CA LYS A 238 -6.30 -5.12 1.60
C LYS A 238 -6.91 -4.69 2.93
N THR A 239 -6.18 -4.92 4.02
CA THR A 239 -6.59 -4.56 5.38
C THR A 239 -5.45 -3.87 6.11
N VAL A 240 -5.80 -3.10 7.15
CA VAL A 240 -4.84 -2.49 8.09
C VAL A 240 -5.29 -2.71 9.52
N GLY A 241 -4.34 -2.68 10.46
CA GLY A 241 -4.65 -2.70 11.88
C GLY A 241 -5.19 -1.36 12.35
N ALA A 242 -6.40 -1.38 12.89
CA ALA A 242 -7.08 -0.23 13.49
C ALA A 242 -7.24 -0.46 15.00
N THR A 243 -6.98 0.58 15.79
CA THR A 243 -7.21 0.60 17.24
C THR A 243 -8.59 1.17 17.51
N LEU A 244 -9.36 0.46 18.33
CA LEU A 244 -10.73 0.82 18.69
C LEU A 244 -10.81 1.64 19.98
N THR A 245 -12.00 2.07 20.40
CA THR A 245 -12.19 2.87 21.62
C THR A 245 -11.88 2.06 22.88
N ASP A 246 -12.08 0.74 22.86
CA ASP A 246 -11.71 -0.18 23.93
C ASP A 246 -10.19 -0.48 23.98
N SER A 247 -9.39 0.14 23.11
CA SER A 247 -7.95 -0.07 22.92
C SER A 247 -7.55 -1.42 22.30
N SER A 248 -8.51 -2.26 21.91
CA SER A 248 -8.25 -3.47 21.11
C SER A 248 -7.81 -3.09 19.70
N THR A 249 -7.27 -4.07 18.96
CA THR A 249 -6.84 -3.89 17.57
C THR A 249 -7.53 -4.90 16.67
N VAL A 250 -8.10 -4.44 15.57
CA VAL A 250 -8.79 -5.26 14.57
C VAL A 250 -8.29 -4.94 13.16
N GLN A 251 -8.39 -5.93 12.26
CA GLN A 251 -8.08 -5.73 10.85
C GLN A 251 -9.30 -5.17 10.12
N VAL A 252 -9.18 -3.98 9.54
CA VAL A 252 -10.26 -3.32 8.79
C VAL A 252 -9.91 -3.20 7.31
N PRO A 253 -10.89 -3.33 6.40
CA PRO A 253 -10.67 -3.11 4.97
C PRO A 253 -10.18 -1.68 4.70
N VAL A 254 -9.18 -1.55 3.82
CA VAL A 254 -8.66 -0.25 3.37
C VAL A 254 -8.79 -0.13 1.86
N THR A 255 -9.23 1.04 1.40
CA THR A 255 -9.20 1.41 -0.01
C THR A 255 -8.04 2.36 -0.25
N TRP A 256 -7.09 1.93 -1.08
CA TRP A 256 -5.98 2.77 -1.52
C TRP A 256 -6.33 3.45 -2.85
N THR A 257 -5.80 4.65 -3.07
CA THR A 257 -6.01 5.42 -4.32
C THR A 257 -5.44 4.73 -5.57
N LEU A 258 -4.58 3.73 -5.39
CA LEU A 258 -4.06 2.80 -6.40
C LEU A 258 -4.20 1.38 -5.83
N SER A 259 -4.54 0.36 -6.63
CA SER A 259 -4.69 -1.02 -6.11
C SER A 259 -3.47 -1.90 -6.37
N THR A 260 -2.64 -1.55 -7.35
CA THR A 260 -1.40 -2.22 -7.71
C THR A 260 -0.37 -1.22 -8.20
N VAL A 261 0.90 -1.45 -7.86
CA VAL A 261 1.99 -0.56 -8.25
C VAL A 261 3.07 -1.34 -9.01
N ASN A 262 3.48 -0.80 -10.16
CA ASN A 262 4.71 -1.19 -10.82
C ASN A 262 5.82 -0.25 -10.34
N THR A 263 6.79 -0.82 -9.63
CA THR A 263 7.92 -0.08 -9.03
C THR A 263 8.83 0.61 -10.06
N GLY A 264 8.71 0.27 -11.35
CA GLY A 264 9.45 0.91 -12.44
C GLY A 264 8.75 2.10 -13.15
N GLN A 265 7.61 2.61 -12.64
CA GLN A 265 6.91 3.77 -13.23
C GLN A 265 7.25 5.10 -12.56
N THR A 266 7.44 6.16 -13.36
CA THR A 266 7.77 7.51 -12.90
C THR A 266 6.53 8.25 -12.35
N ALA A 267 6.55 8.50 -11.03
CA ALA A 267 6.02 9.61 -10.21
C ALA A 267 4.74 10.39 -10.56
N ALA A 268 3.95 10.08 -11.59
CA ALA A 268 2.84 10.94 -12.01
C ALA A 268 1.67 11.02 -11.00
N ASN A 269 1.69 10.26 -9.90
CA ASN A 269 0.61 10.10 -8.94
C ASN A 269 1.02 9.84 -7.48
N ASN A 270 2.33 9.81 -7.16
CA ASN A 270 2.81 9.51 -5.81
C ASN A 270 3.71 10.63 -5.29
N SER A 271 3.51 11.07 -4.05
CA SER A 271 4.44 12.01 -3.40
C SER A 271 5.73 11.25 -3.08
N VAL A 272 6.74 11.43 -3.93
CA VAL A 272 8.09 10.91 -3.70
C VAL A 272 8.79 11.86 -2.73
N THR A 273 9.27 11.33 -1.59
CA THR A 273 10.14 12.06 -0.68
C THR A 273 11.51 11.37 -0.65
N THR A 274 12.47 11.88 -1.41
CA THR A 274 13.87 11.44 -1.34
C THR A 274 14.59 12.19 -0.23
N ASN A 275 14.25 11.90 1.02
CA ASN A 275 15.00 12.43 2.15
C ASN A 275 16.23 11.55 2.39
N ASN A 276 17.38 11.98 1.87
CA ASN A 276 18.76 11.67 2.29
C ASN A 276 19.67 11.25 1.12
N THR A 277 20.67 12.07 0.81
CA THR A 277 21.72 11.86 -0.20
C THR A 277 22.71 10.72 0.12
N SER A 278 22.46 9.94 1.18
CA SER A 278 23.20 8.71 1.55
C SER A 278 22.34 7.43 1.51
N ASN A 279 21.06 7.52 1.14
CA ASN A 279 20.12 6.40 1.12
C ASN A 279 19.98 5.84 -0.32
N THR A 280 20.24 4.55 -0.53
CA THR A 280 20.14 3.85 -1.81
C THR A 280 18.71 3.46 -2.22
N ASN A 281 17.71 3.73 -1.37
CA ASN A 281 16.34 3.26 -1.51
C ASN A 281 15.38 4.44 -1.78
N THR A 282 14.37 4.22 -2.62
CA THR A 282 13.30 5.19 -2.91
C THR A 282 12.06 4.87 -2.08
N THR A 283 11.44 5.87 -1.46
CA THR A 283 10.23 5.67 -0.64
C THR A 283 9.00 6.33 -1.28
N TYR A 284 7.89 5.60 -1.30
CA TYR A 284 6.57 6.06 -1.74
C TYR A 284 5.61 6.12 -0.56
N ILE A 285 4.84 7.21 -0.45
CA ILE A 285 3.77 7.35 0.56
C ILE A 285 2.42 7.26 -0.14
N TYR A 286 1.57 6.33 0.32
CA TYR A 286 0.20 6.16 -0.14
C TYR A 286 -0.77 6.59 0.94
N SER A 287 -1.86 7.25 0.53
CA SER A 287 -3.00 7.54 1.38
C SER A 287 -4.13 6.54 1.11
N GLY A 288 -4.72 6.03 2.18
CA GLY A 288 -5.89 5.15 2.13
C GLY A 288 -7.12 5.80 2.76
N THR A 289 -8.27 5.16 2.56
CA THR A 289 -9.53 5.46 3.25
C THR A 289 -10.10 4.19 3.86
N ILE A 290 -10.79 4.33 4.99
CA ILE A 290 -11.53 3.28 5.68
C ILE A 290 -12.93 3.85 5.92
N THR A 291 -13.97 3.03 5.76
CA THR A 291 -15.36 3.42 6.03
C THR A 291 -15.49 3.95 7.46
N ASP A 292 -16.22 5.05 7.63
CA ASP A 292 -16.50 5.70 8.93
C ASP A 292 -15.27 6.12 9.76
N TYR A 293 -14.07 6.16 9.16
CA TYR A 293 -12.86 6.72 9.76
C TYR A 293 -12.36 7.92 8.96
N THR A 294 -12.16 9.04 9.65
CA THR A 294 -11.72 10.31 9.04
C THR A 294 -10.25 10.65 9.29
N GLY A 295 -9.56 9.85 10.11
CA GLY A 295 -8.15 10.06 10.40
C GLY A 295 -7.21 9.59 9.27
N PRO A 296 -5.90 9.85 9.41
CA PRO A 296 -4.93 9.51 8.38
C PRO A 296 -4.70 7.99 8.28
N VAL A 297 -4.76 7.45 7.07
CA VAL A 297 -4.37 6.07 6.77
C VAL A 297 -3.21 6.14 5.77
N THR A 298 -2.02 5.70 6.18
CA THR A 298 -0.81 5.85 5.37
C THR A 298 -0.05 4.54 5.23
N LEU A 299 0.51 4.33 4.04
CA LEU A 299 1.48 3.27 3.77
C LEU A 299 2.77 3.90 3.24
N THR A 300 3.89 3.52 3.83
CA THR A 300 5.24 3.85 3.37
C THR A 300 5.85 2.62 2.71
N LEU A 301 6.05 2.65 1.40
CA LEU A 301 6.67 1.57 0.62
C LEU A 301 8.11 1.93 0.25
N THR A 302 9.07 1.11 0.65
CA THR A 302 10.50 1.27 0.34
C THR A 302 10.90 0.38 -0.82
N VAL A 303 11.39 0.97 -1.91
CA VAL A 303 11.90 0.24 -3.08
C VAL A 303 13.41 0.11 -3.00
N ASN A 304 13.88 -1.12 -2.93
CA ASN A 304 15.29 -1.49 -2.88
C ASN A 304 15.84 -1.72 -4.30
N PRO A 305 17.08 -1.30 -4.60
CA PRO A 305 17.70 -1.49 -5.91
C PRO A 305 17.92 -2.98 -6.21
N ALA A 306 17.68 -3.38 -7.46
CA ALA A 306 18.00 -4.74 -7.92
C ALA A 306 19.53 -4.93 -8.04
N VAL A 307 20.05 -6.07 -7.56
CA VAL A 307 21.47 -6.39 -7.66
C VAL A 307 21.87 -6.57 -9.14
N GLY A 308 22.82 -5.77 -9.63
CA GLY A 308 23.43 -5.96 -10.96
C GLY A 308 23.11 -4.92 -12.05
N THR A 309 22.41 -3.82 -11.72
CA THR A 309 21.92 -2.84 -12.72
C THR A 309 22.52 -1.44 -12.63
N VAL A 310 23.53 -1.21 -11.78
CA VAL A 310 24.23 0.09 -11.73
C VAL A 310 25.19 0.21 -12.91
N VAL A 311 24.95 1.18 -13.79
CA VAL A 311 25.84 1.50 -14.91
C VAL A 311 26.77 2.62 -14.47
N PHE A 312 28.07 2.35 -14.40
CA PHE A 312 29.07 3.36 -14.08
C PHE A 312 29.48 4.15 -15.32
N ASP A 313 29.73 5.45 -15.13
CA ASP A 313 30.28 6.31 -16.17
C ASP A 313 31.64 5.77 -16.66
N THR A 314 31.92 5.98 -17.95
CA THR A 314 33.28 5.79 -18.46
C THR A 314 34.14 6.94 -18.01
N ILE A 315 35.19 6.66 -17.24
CA ILE A 315 36.08 7.68 -16.70
C ILE A 315 37.29 7.82 -17.62
N ASN A 316 37.44 8.98 -18.23
CA ASN A 316 38.64 9.34 -18.97
C ASN A 316 39.28 10.55 -18.31
N ALA A 317 40.59 10.52 -18.16
CA ALA A 317 41.35 11.62 -17.61
C ALA A 317 42.66 11.82 -18.37
N GLU A 318 43.23 13.01 -18.26
CA GLU A 318 44.52 13.35 -18.82
C GLU A 318 45.46 13.82 -17.71
N ALA A 319 46.72 13.41 -17.78
CA ALA A 319 47.77 13.79 -16.84
C ALA A 319 49.07 14.09 -17.60
N VAL A 320 49.95 14.86 -16.96
CA VAL A 320 51.23 15.24 -17.55
C VAL A 320 52.32 14.26 -17.12
N GLN A 321 53.17 13.88 -18.07
CA GLN A 321 54.34 13.04 -17.83
C GLN A 321 55.21 13.61 -16.69
N GLY A 322 55.57 12.76 -15.73
CA GLY A 322 56.38 13.10 -14.56
C GLY A 322 55.60 13.76 -13.41
N TYR A 323 54.29 13.99 -13.57
CA TYR A 323 53.42 14.50 -12.51
C TYR A 323 52.56 13.38 -11.89
N SER A 324 52.10 13.62 -10.65
CA SER A 324 51.16 12.73 -9.97
C SER A 324 49.72 12.98 -10.43
N TYR A 325 48.93 11.92 -10.55
CA TYR A 325 47.49 11.99 -10.79
C TYR A 325 46.71 11.56 -9.54
N ALA A 326 45.72 12.37 -9.16
CA ALA A 326 44.83 12.06 -8.04
C ALA A 326 43.62 11.27 -8.56
N PHE A 327 43.55 9.99 -8.19
CA PHE A 327 42.41 9.14 -8.55
C PHE A 327 41.14 9.58 -7.80
N PRO A 328 39.96 9.51 -8.44
CA PRO A 328 38.71 9.90 -7.78
C PRO A 328 38.36 8.92 -6.66
N SER A 329 37.96 9.44 -5.49
CA SER A 329 37.54 8.62 -4.34
C SER A 329 36.10 8.12 -4.44
N VAL A 330 35.31 8.72 -5.35
CA VAL A 330 33.92 8.35 -5.64
C VAL A 330 33.68 8.30 -7.15
N VAL A 331 32.73 7.48 -7.59
CA VAL A 331 32.27 7.40 -8.99
C VAL A 331 30.76 7.52 -9.06
N SER A 332 30.28 8.09 -10.16
CA SER A 332 28.84 8.16 -10.42
C SER A 332 28.35 6.86 -11.07
N GLY A 333 27.28 6.31 -10.52
CA GLY A 333 26.57 5.16 -11.07
C GLY A 333 25.11 5.52 -11.33
N THR A 334 24.60 5.13 -12.49
CA THR A 334 23.22 5.36 -12.91
C THR A 334 22.39 4.12 -12.67
N LEU A 335 21.25 4.28 -11.98
CA LEU A 335 20.28 3.25 -11.70
C LEU A 335 19.29 3.07 -12.88
N SER A 336 18.46 2.03 -12.79
CA SER A 336 17.46 1.68 -13.82
C SER A 336 16.41 2.77 -14.09
N ASP A 337 16.18 3.66 -13.13
CA ASP A 337 15.25 4.79 -13.20
C ASP A 337 15.94 6.09 -13.69
N ASN A 338 17.19 5.98 -14.17
CA ASN A 338 18.08 7.09 -14.56
C ASN A 338 18.53 7.99 -13.41
N THR A 339 18.27 7.62 -12.15
CA THR A 339 18.85 8.35 -11.02
C THR A 339 20.35 8.10 -10.95
N VAL A 340 21.11 9.17 -10.70
CA VAL A 340 22.57 9.14 -10.58
C VAL A 340 22.95 9.20 -9.10
N GLN A 341 23.75 8.25 -8.65
CA GLN A 341 24.24 8.18 -7.27
C GLN A 341 25.77 8.16 -7.24
N GLN A 342 26.37 8.60 -6.13
CA GLN A 342 27.82 8.55 -5.90
C GLN A 342 28.18 7.31 -5.08
N TYR A 343 29.19 6.59 -5.54
CA TYR A 343 29.65 5.36 -4.90
C TYR A 343 31.14 5.47 -4.55
N PRO A 344 31.56 5.12 -3.31
CA PRO A 344 32.97 5.02 -2.96
C PRO A 344 33.68 4.01 -3.86
N VAL A 345 34.85 4.38 -4.38
CA VAL A 345 35.68 3.50 -5.22
C VAL A 345 37.07 3.34 -4.61
N SER A 346 37.61 2.13 -4.72
CA SER A 346 39.01 1.82 -4.41
C SER A 346 39.73 1.36 -5.67
N TRP A 347 40.79 2.06 -6.05
CA TRP A 347 41.56 1.78 -7.26
C TRP A 347 42.67 0.78 -6.99
N ASN A 348 42.82 -0.21 -7.86
CA ASN A 348 43.95 -1.12 -7.82
C ASN A 348 45.17 -0.48 -8.50
N VAL A 349 45.87 0.39 -7.77
CA VAL A 349 47.12 1.06 -8.18
C VAL A 349 48.26 0.58 -7.28
N SER A 350 49.40 0.19 -7.86
CA SER A 350 50.56 -0.16 -7.05
C SER A 350 51.09 1.12 -6.37
N ALA A 351 51.50 1.04 -5.10
CA ALA A 351 51.96 2.23 -4.35
C ALA A 351 53.22 2.90 -4.95
N THR A 352 53.89 2.22 -5.89
CA THR A 352 55.05 2.72 -6.65
C THR A 352 54.69 3.35 -8.01
N ASP A 353 53.42 3.29 -8.43
CA ASP A 353 52.91 3.72 -9.76
C ASP A 353 52.24 5.10 -9.76
N THR A 354 52.26 5.84 -8.67
CA THR A 354 51.52 7.13 -8.58
C THR A 354 52.11 8.23 -9.46
N SER A 355 53.30 8.00 -10.03
CA SER A 355 54.03 8.91 -10.91
C SER A 355 54.03 8.37 -12.34
N LEU A 356 53.53 9.17 -13.28
CA LEU A 356 53.29 8.74 -14.67
C LEU A 356 54.50 9.08 -15.53
N TYR A 357 55.47 8.17 -15.63
CA TYR A 357 56.77 8.46 -16.26
C TYR A 357 56.78 8.37 -17.78
N ASP A 358 55.86 7.60 -18.38
CA ASP A 358 55.82 7.39 -19.82
C ASP A 358 54.54 7.99 -20.42
N ILE A 359 54.68 8.59 -21.60
CA ILE A 359 53.54 9.06 -22.40
C ILE A 359 52.82 7.84 -22.96
N GLY A 360 51.51 7.78 -22.79
CA GLY A 360 50.72 6.62 -23.16
C GLY A 360 49.31 6.66 -22.62
N SER A 361 48.55 5.60 -22.86
CA SER A 361 47.20 5.42 -22.34
C SER A 361 47.18 4.22 -21.39
N TYR A 362 46.69 4.43 -20.17
CA TYR A 362 46.71 3.46 -19.08
C TYR A 362 45.30 3.22 -18.58
N THR A 363 44.90 1.96 -18.39
CA THR A 363 43.60 1.62 -17.81
C THR A 363 43.76 1.08 -16.40
N PHE A 364 43.07 1.71 -15.46
CA PHE A 364 43.01 1.30 -14.06
C PHE A 364 41.61 0.77 -13.76
N GLN A 365 41.55 -0.30 -12.95
CA GLN A 365 40.29 -0.88 -12.51
C GLN A 365 40.04 -0.55 -11.04
N GLY A 366 38.83 -0.10 -10.74
CA GLY A 366 38.36 0.21 -9.40
C GLY A 366 37.27 -0.76 -8.94
N THR A 367 37.30 -1.11 -7.65
CA THR A 367 36.23 -1.81 -6.95
C THR A 367 35.30 -0.79 -6.31
N VAL A 368 33.99 -0.92 -6.55
CA VAL A 368 32.99 0.01 -6.04
C VAL A 368 32.30 -0.59 -4.81
N ALA A 369 32.23 0.17 -3.71
CA ALA A 369 31.61 -0.29 -2.47
C ALA A 369 30.08 -0.43 -2.63
N GLY A 370 29.51 -1.50 -2.09
CA GLY A 370 28.06 -1.72 -2.08
C GLY A 370 27.47 -2.37 -3.34
N VAL A 371 28.28 -2.59 -4.39
CA VAL A 371 27.86 -3.27 -5.62
C VAL A 371 28.89 -4.29 -6.09
N SER A 372 28.49 -5.22 -6.97
CA SER A 372 29.40 -6.24 -7.52
C SER A 372 30.13 -5.80 -8.80
N GLN A 373 29.68 -4.70 -9.42
CA GLN A 373 30.28 -4.16 -10.64
C GLN A 373 31.62 -3.47 -10.34
N LYS A 374 32.52 -3.50 -11.33
CA LYS A 374 33.79 -2.76 -11.30
C LYS A 374 33.73 -1.58 -12.27
N VAL A 375 34.56 -0.57 -12.03
CA VAL A 375 34.69 0.62 -12.89
C VAL A 375 36.09 0.69 -13.49
N ASN A 376 36.21 1.23 -14.70
CA ASN A 376 37.50 1.44 -15.36
C ASN A 376 37.76 2.94 -15.54
N LEU A 377 39.00 3.37 -15.33
CA LEU A 377 39.50 4.71 -15.63
C LEU A 377 40.61 4.60 -16.67
N THR A 378 40.46 5.31 -17.78
CA THR A 378 41.51 5.48 -18.78
C THR A 378 42.24 6.80 -18.56
N LEU A 379 43.53 6.72 -18.28
CA LEU A 379 44.41 7.86 -18.03
C LEU A 379 45.35 8.05 -19.21
N ASN A 380 45.22 9.17 -19.92
CA ASN A 380 46.12 9.55 -21.00
C ASN A 380 47.25 10.43 -20.44
N VAL A 381 48.48 9.97 -20.54
CA VAL A 381 49.67 10.69 -20.11
C VAL A 381 50.28 11.42 -21.29
N VAL A 382 50.40 12.73 -21.20
CA VAL A 382 50.84 13.61 -22.28
C VAL A 382 52.06 14.45 -21.88
N ALA A 383 52.78 14.96 -22.89
CA ALA A 383 53.87 15.91 -22.66
C ALA A 383 53.33 17.24 -22.10
N ASN A 384 54.13 17.94 -21.30
CA ASN A 384 53.72 19.24 -20.77
C ASN A 384 53.76 20.32 -21.86
N ALA A 385 52.62 20.64 -22.45
CA ALA A 385 52.50 21.63 -23.51
C ALA A 385 52.02 22.99 -22.98
N PRO A 386 52.43 24.12 -23.59
CA PRO A 386 51.89 25.44 -23.27
C PRO A 386 50.42 25.55 -23.67
N VAL A 387 49.62 26.24 -22.85
CA VAL A 387 48.18 26.45 -23.05
C VAL A 387 47.92 27.93 -23.29
N ASN A 388 47.31 28.24 -24.44
CA ASN A 388 46.89 29.59 -24.77
C ASN A 388 45.39 29.74 -24.59
N ILE A 389 44.97 30.71 -23.77
CA ILE A 389 43.57 31.07 -23.57
C ILE A 389 43.37 32.43 -24.23
N ALA A 390 42.55 32.48 -25.28
CA ALA A 390 42.42 33.65 -26.14
C ALA A 390 41.70 34.82 -25.45
N ASP A 391 40.65 34.52 -24.69
CA ASP A 391 39.89 35.52 -23.94
C ASP A 391 40.63 35.90 -22.65
N GLY A 392 40.96 37.19 -22.52
CA GLY A 392 41.73 37.70 -21.38
C GLY A 392 40.99 37.57 -20.04
N ASN A 393 39.66 37.65 -20.03
CA ASN A 393 38.86 37.48 -18.81
C ASN A 393 38.85 36.02 -18.37
N LEU A 394 38.68 35.09 -19.32
CA LEU A 394 38.77 33.66 -19.04
C LEU A 394 40.16 33.28 -18.55
N ALA A 395 41.21 33.79 -19.18
CA ALA A 395 42.59 33.57 -18.76
C ALA A 395 42.85 34.11 -17.35
N ALA A 396 42.26 35.25 -16.99
CA ALA A 396 42.34 35.82 -15.65
C ALA A 396 41.61 34.96 -14.61
N VAL A 397 40.42 34.44 -14.93
CA VAL A 397 39.67 33.53 -14.03
C VAL A 397 40.47 32.25 -13.77
N VAL A 398 41.02 31.64 -14.82
CA VAL A 398 41.84 30.42 -14.70
C VAL A 398 43.09 30.68 -13.84
N ARG A 399 43.82 31.77 -14.10
CA ARG A 399 44.99 32.12 -13.29
C ARG A 399 44.63 32.39 -11.84
N TYR A 400 43.50 33.06 -11.60
CA TYR A 400 43.06 33.36 -10.26
C TYR A 400 42.74 32.08 -9.48
N GLN A 401 42.09 31.09 -10.11
CA GLN A 401 41.84 29.81 -9.47
C GLN A 401 43.12 29.05 -9.14
N LEU A 402 44.14 29.13 -10.01
CA LEU A 402 45.40 28.42 -9.82
C LEU A 402 46.34 29.08 -8.81
N THR A 403 46.33 30.41 -8.75
CA THR A 403 47.39 31.20 -8.07
C THR A 403 46.89 32.28 -7.12
N GLY A 404 45.59 32.59 -7.14
CA GLY A 404 45.02 33.76 -6.47
C GLY A 404 45.30 35.10 -7.18
N LEU A 405 45.96 35.09 -8.34
CA LEU A 405 46.30 36.29 -9.12
C LEU A 405 45.68 36.24 -10.51
N THR A 406 45.29 37.39 -11.05
CA THR A 406 44.68 37.50 -12.39
C THR A 406 45.71 37.61 -13.53
N TYR A 407 46.98 37.76 -13.19
CA TYR A 407 48.13 37.87 -14.11
C TYR A 407 49.24 36.93 -13.65
N GLY A 408 50.18 36.59 -14.55
CA GLY A 408 51.29 35.72 -14.19
C GLY A 408 51.89 35.00 -15.39
N ASN A 409 52.67 33.97 -15.08
CA ASN A 409 53.40 33.16 -16.05
C ASN A 409 52.47 32.49 -17.09
N SER A 410 53.08 32.00 -18.17
CA SER A 410 52.41 31.16 -19.16
C SER A 410 51.82 29.92 -18.50
N LEU A 411 50.62 29.55 -18.91
CA LEU A 411 49.92 28.35 -18.46
C LEU A 411 50.41 27.13 -19.25
N TYR A 412 50.47 25.99 -18.59
CA TYR A 412 50.78 24.69 -19.20
C TYR A 412 49.70 23.66 -18.88
N LEU A 413 49.72 22.52 -19.58
CA LEU A 413 48.81 21.39 -19.30
C LEU A 413 48.88 20.94 -17.84
N SER A 414 50.07 20.98 -17.22
CA SER A 414 50.26 20.63 -15.81
C SER A 414 49.50 21.53 -14.84
N ASP A 415 49.09 22.72 -15.29
CA ASP A 415 48.32 23.68 -14.50
C ASP A 415 46.82 23.44 -14.71
N VAL A 416 46.38 23.43 -15.97
CA VAL A 416 44.95 23.40 -16.29
C VAL A 416 44.30 22.04 -16.06
N LEU A 417 45.05 20.93 -16.16
CA LEU A 417 44.52 19.58 -15.92
C LEU A 417 44.19 19.31 -14.43
N LYS A 418 44.60 20.20 -13.51
CA LYS A 418 44.21 20.16 -12.09
C LYS A 418 42.83 20.74 -11.84
N ILE A 419 42.29 21.51 -12.79
CA ILE A 419 41.00 22.18 -12.66
C ILE A 419 39.90 21.21 -13.08
N THR A 420 39.14 20.73 -12.10
CA THR A 420 37.96 19.87 -12.32
C THR A 420 36.65 20.65 -12.29
N SER A 421 36.63 21.81 -11.63
CA SER A 421 35.49 22.73 -11.56
C SER A 421 35.96 24.16 -11.83
N LEU A 422 35.26 24.90 -12.69
CA LEU A 422 35.57 26.30 -13.04
C LEU A 422 34.30 27.16 -12.98
N VAL A 423 34.30 28.15 -12.09
CA VAL A 423 33.18 29.09 -11.92
C VAL A 423 33.54 30.45 -12.51
N ALA A 424 32.83 30.85 -13.56
CA ALA A 424 33.13 32.03 -14.36
C ALA A 424 31.87 32.82 -14.77
N ASN A 425 30.82 32.78 -13.94
CA ASN A 425 29.59 33.55 -14.19
C ASN A 425 29.85 35.06 -14.14
N GLY A 426 29.25 35.84 -15.05
CA GLY A 426 29.29 37.30 -14.98
C GLY A 426 30.66 37.92 -15.24
N LYS A 427 31.51 37.29 -16.06
CA LYS A 427 32.91 37.69 -16.29
C LYS A 427 33.17 38.33 -17.64
N TYR A 428 32.12 38.64 -18.41
CA TYR A 428 32.23 39.22 -19.75
C TYR A 428 33.09 38.37 -20.70
N ILE A 429 33.00 37.04 -20.56
CA ILE A 429 33.71 36.09 -21.41
C ILE A 429 32.93 35.94 -22.72
N SER A 430 33.65 35.93 -23.84
CA SER A 430 33.05 35.83 -25.18
C SER A 430 33.64 34.70 -26.03
N ASP A 431 34.83 34.21 -25.68
CA ASP A 431 35.53 33.13 -26.38
C ASP A 431 36.11 32.12 -25.39
N LEU A 432 35.82 30.83 -25.59
CA LEU A 432 36.33 29.74 -24.74
C LEU A 432 37.60 29.09 -25.29
N SER A 433 38.18 29.61 -26.37
CA SER A 433 39.37 29.04 -27.00
C SER A 433 40.51 28.89 -25.98
N GLY A 434 41.04 27.68 -25.89
CA GLY A 434 41.99 27.25 -24.86
C GLY A 434 41.38 26.28 -23.83
N LEU A 435 40.06 26.34 -23.59
CA LEU A 435 39.39 25.42 -22.65
C LEU A 435 39.38 23.98 -23.14
N GLU A 436 39.56 23.70 -24.44
CA GLU A 436 39.64 22.34 -24.96
C GLU A 436 40.78 21.51 -24.34
N ASN A 437 41.74 22.15 -23.66
CA ASN A 437 42.85 21.54 -22.93
C ASN A 437 42.49 21.10 -21.50
N PHE A 438 41.32 21.47 -20.98
CA PHE A 438 40.89 21.20 -19.60
C PHE A 438 40.20 19.84 -19.53
N LYS A 439 40.89 18.77 -19.93
CA LYS A 439 40.30 17.44 -20.14
C LYS A 439 39.68 16.80 -18.90
N ASN A 440 40.07 17.25 -17.72
CA ASN A 440 39.55 16.77 -16.43
C ASN A 440 38.40 17.62 -15.88
N LEU A 441 37.92 18.63 -16.62
CA LEU A 441 36.84 19.50 -16.20
C LEU A 441 35.49 18.76 -16.24
N THR A 442 34.82 18.72 -15.10
CA THR A 442 33.50 18.09 -14.90
C THR A 442 32.40 19.12 -14.66
N ASP A 443 32.75 20.28 -14.12
CA ASP A 443 31.79 21.32 -13.72
C ASP A 443 32.22 22.67 -14.30
N LEU A 444 31.36 23.28 -15.10
CA LEU A 444 31.66 24.56 -15.75
C LEU A 444 30.48 25.52 -15.67
N GLU A 445 30.70 26.65 -15.00
CA GLU A 445 29.70 27.70 -14.87
C GLU A 445 30.09 28.97 -15.63
N LEU A 446 29.29 29.31 -16.64
CA LEU A 446 29.52 30.40 -17.59
C LEU A 446 28.26 31.24 -17.82
N GLY A 447 27.31 31.21 -16.90
CA GLY A 447 26.10 32.02 -16.97
C GLY A 447 26.39 33.53 -16.95
N TYR A 448 25.50 34.33 -17.52
CA TYR A 448 25.62 35.81 -17.53
C TYR A 448 26.91 36.32 -18.20
N ASN A 449 27.30 35.72 -19.33
CA ASN A 449 28.46 36.14 -20.13
C ASN A 449 28.02 36.64 -21.51
N SER A 450 28.96 36.74 -22.46
CA SER A 450 28.73 37.22 -23.83
C SER A 450 29.08 36.15 -24.87
N LEU A 451 28.87 34.87 -24.53
CA LEU A 451 29.21 33.74 -25.39
C LEU A 451 28.24 33.63 -26.58
N THR A 452 28.80 33.34 -27.74
CA THR A 452 28.05 33.02 -28.97
C THR A 452 28.20 31.54 -29.32
N THR A 453 27.46 31.07 -30.33
CA THR A 453 27.60 29.71 -30.88
C THR A 453 29.04 29.37 -31.26
N ALA A 454 29.79 30.33 -31.81
CA ALA A 454 31.21 30.14 -32.13
C ALA A 454 32.08 30.13 -30.86
N GLY A 455 31.77 31.00 -29.89
CA GLY A 455 32.51 31.09 -28.62
C GLY A 455 32.47 29.81 -27.79
N ILE A 456 31.41 28.99 -27.92
CA ILE A 456 31.31 27.70 -27.22
C ILE A 456 31.91 26.51 -27.98
N ALA A 457 32.46 26.70 -29.19
CA ALA A 457 32.99 25.61 -30.02
C ALA A 457 34.01 24.69 -29.32
N PRO A 458 34.88 25.18 -28.40
CA PRO A 458 35.81 24.34 -27.64
C PRO A 458 35.14 23.29 -26.75
N LEU A 459 33.91 23.53 -26.28
CA LEU A 459 33.23 22.65 -25.31
C LEU A 459 33.04 21.23 -25.83
N LYS A 460 32.91 21.02 -27.15
CA LYS A 460 32.78 19.67 -27.77
C LYS A 460 33.94 18.72 -27.42
N LYS A 461 35.06 19.24 -26.93
CA LYS A 461 36.26 18.49 -26.56
C LYS A 461 36.32 18.13 -25.07
N LEU A 462 35.35 18.58 -24.28
CA LEU A 462 35.25 18.40 -22.83
C LEU A 462 34.17 17.35 -22.49
N THR A 463 34.39 16.13 -22.97
CA THR A 463 33.40 15.03 -22.91
C THR A 463 33.13 14.51 -21.49
N GLN A 464 33.92 14.93 -20.51
CA GLN A 464 33.77 14.59 -19.09
C GLN A 464 32.86 15.58 -18.32
N LEU A 465 32.35 16.63 -18.98
CA LEU A 465 31.44 17.58 -18.35
C LEU A 465 30.14 16.90 -17.90
N LYS A 466 29.81 17.11 -16.62
CA LYS A 466 28.59 16.63 -15.94
C LYS A 466 27.63 17.79 -15.69
N VAL A 467 28.16 18.95 -15.30
CA VAL A 467 27.40 20.16 -15.03
C VAL A 467 27.87 21.28 -15.95
N LEU A 468 26.93 21.88 -16.68
CA LEU A 468 27.21 23.00 -17.57
C LEU A 468 26.14 24.09 -17.43
N ILE A 469 26.56 25.28 -17.01
CA ILE A 469 25.70 26.45 -16.88
C ILE A 469 26.09 27.47 -17.95
N LEU A 470 25.18 27.75 -18.88
CA LEU A 470 25.33 28.67 -20.01
C LEU A 470 24.15 29.65 -20.12
N ASN A 471 23.29 29.72 -19.12
CA ASN A 471 22.12 30.59 -19.12
C ASN A 471 22.52 32.07 -19.23
N ASN A 472 21.67 32.90 -19.83
CA ASN A 472 21.92 34.34 -20.02
C ASN A 472 23.22 34.63 -20.80
N ASN A 473 23.31 34.12 -22.03
CA ASN A 473 24.38 34.38 -23.00
C ASN A 473 23.77 34.81 -24.35
N SER A 474 24.55 34.78 -25.44
CA SER A 474 24.12 35.13 -26.81
C SER A 474 24.25 33.95 -27.79
N ILE A 475 23.99 32.73 -27.31
CA ILE A 475 24.12 31.51 -28.11
C ILE A 475 22.87 31.33 -28.99
N SER A 476 23.07 31.10 -30.29
CA SER A 476 22.01 30.90 -31.27
C SER A 476 21.80 29.44 -31.67
N SER A 477 22.70 28.53 -31.29
CA SER A 477 22.56 27.08 -31.49
C SER A 477 23.38 26.29 -30.48
N PHE A 478 22.81 25.20 -29.97
CA PHE A 478 23.47 24.30 -29.02
C PHE A 478 24.02 23.00 -29.64
N ALA A 479 24.09 22.90 -30.97
CA ALA A 479 24.53 21.68 -31.66
C ALA A 479 25.92 21.17 -31.20
N THR A 480 26.81 22.09 -30.82
CA THR A 480 28.14 21.79 -30.25
C THR A 480 28.08 20.91 -29.00
N LEU A 481 27.00 21.00 -28.21
CA LEU A 481 26.85 20.30 -26.94
C LEU A 481 26.32 18.86 -27.10
N SER A 482 25.83 18.48 -28.29
CA SER A 482 25.24 17.16 -28.57
C SER A 482 26.18 15.98 -28.30
N THR A 483 27.50 16.23 -28.26
CA THR A 483 28.54 15.23 -28.00
C THR A 483 28.84 15.03 -26.51
N LEU A 484 28.32 15.90 -25.64
CA LEU A 484 28.58 15.91 -24.20
C LEU A 484 27.63 14.96 -23.48
N THR A 485 27.80 13.67 -23.78
CA THR A 485 26.90 12.60 -23.32
C THR A 485 26.96 12.35 -21.80
N GLN A 486 27.91 12.92 -21.07
CA GLN A 486 27.99 12.81 -19.60
C GLN A 486 27.24 13.94 -18.86
N LEU A 487 26.65 14.90 -19.57
CA LEU A 487 25.89 15.97 -18.94
C LEU A 487 24.65 15.39 -18.23
N ASN A 488 24.54 15.69 -16.94
CA ASN A 488 23.37 15.44 -16.13
C ASN A 488 22.64 16.72 -15.71
N SER A 489 23.32 17.87 -15.79
CA SER A 489 22.76 19.18 -15.43
C SER A 489 23.12 20.19 -16.51
N LEU A 490 22.11 20.77 -17.17
CA LEU A 490 22.31 21.73 -18.25
C LEU A 490 21.35 22.92 -18.13
N TYR A 491 21.92 24.12 -17.98
CA TYR A 491 21.17 25.37 -17.87
C TYR A 491 21.50 26.26 -19.06
N VAL A 492 20.53 26.52 -19.94
CA VAL A 492 20.75 27.21 -21.22
C VAL A 492 19.69 28.29 -21.52
N THR A 493 18.74 28.53 -20.62
CA THR A 493 17.73 29.59 -20.82
C THR A 493 18.33 30.99 -20.91
N GLY A 494 17.61 31.94 -21.50
CA GLY A 494 18.09 33.32 -21.66
C GLY A 494 19.18 33.47 -22.74
N ASN A 495 19.25 32.53 -23.67
CA ASN A 495 20.05 32.65 -24.90
C ASN A 495 19.19 33.13 -26.08
N THR A 496 19.81 33.35 -27.24
CA THR A 496 19.11 33.91 -28.43
C THR A 496 18.17 32.90 -29.10
N THR A 497 18.37 31.60 -28.86
CA THR A 497 17.50 30.54 -29.37
C THR A 497 16.73 29.86 -28.24
N SER A 498 15.50 29.44 -28.57
CA SER A 498 14.69 28.51 -27.76
C SER A 498 14.57 27.14 -28.44
N ASP A 499 15.29 26.90 -29.54
CA ASP A 499 15.34 25.59 -30.20
C ASP A 499 16.39 24.70 -29.52
N TYR A 500 15.88 23.77 -28.71
CA TYR A 500 16.69 22.78 -28.01
C TYR A 500 16.79 21.43 -28.75
N SER A 501 16.18 21.30 -29.93
CA SER A 501 16.21 20.05 -30.71
C SER A 501 17.63 19.49 -30.99
N PRO A 502 18.71 20.30 -31.12
CA PRO A 502 20.06 19.76 -31.27
C PRO A 502 20.56 18.99 -30.04
N LEU A 503 19.93 19.16 -28.87
CA LEU A 503 20.30 18.50 -27.62
C LEU A 503 19.60 17.16 -27.41
N LYS A 504 18.72 16.74 -28.33
CA LYS A 504 17.93 15.50 -28.21
C LYS A 504 18.75 14.25 -27.87
N ALA A 505 19.99 14.18 -28.35
CA ALA A 505 20.89 13.05 -28.10
C ALA A 505 21.27 12.89 -26.60
N ILE A 506 21.24 13.97 -25.82
CA ILE A 506 21.64 13.99 -24.41
C ILE A 506 20.45 14.09 -23.44
N TYR A 507 19.22 14.26 -23.94
CA TYR A 507 17.99 14.38 -23.14
C TYR A 507 17.82 13.29 -22.10
N LYS A 508 18.06 12.04 -22.50
CA LYS A 508 17.95 10.87 -21.62
C LYS A 508 18.93 10.87 -20.44
N ASN A 509 19.95 11.70 -20.48
CA ASN A 509 20.99 11.76 -19.44
C ASN A 509 20.77 12.96 -18.49
N LEU A 510 19.94 13.93 -18.87
CA LEU A 510 19.69 15.13 -18.07
C LEU A 510 18.74 14.82 -16.91
N VAL A 511 19.21 15.07 -15.70
CA VAL A 511 18.43 15.03 -14.46
C VAL A 511 17.88 16.41 -14.13
N TYR A 512 18.67 17.46 -14.38
CA TYR A 512 18.30 18.84 -14.14
C TYR A 512 18.46 19.68 -15.41
N SER A 513 17.39 20.36 -15.81
CA SER A 513 17.38 21.31 -16.92
C SER A 513 16.47 22.49 -16.62
N ASP A 514 16.81 23.67 -17.15
CA ASP A 514 15.96 24.86 -17.10
C ASP A 514 15.04 25.01 -18.33
N PHE A 515 15.02 23.99 -19.20
CA PHE A 515 14.21 23.92 -20.40
C PHE A 515 13.44 22.60 -20.49
N SER A 516 12.39 22.58 -21.32
CA SER A 516 11.59 21.38 -21.57
C SER A 516 12.32 20.40 -22.48
N VAL A 517 12.53 19.19 -21.96
CA VAL A 517 13.16 18.04 -22.62
C VAL A 517 12.14 17.25 -23.43
#